data_AF-A0A6L2ZT82-F1
#
_entry.id   AF-A0A6L2ZT82-F1
#
_cell.length_a   1.000
_cell.length_b   1.000
_cell.length_c   1.000
_cell.angle_alpha   90.00
_cell.angle_beta   90.00
_cell.angle_gamma   90.00
#
_symmetry.space_group_name_H-M   'P 1'
#
loop_
_entity.id
_entity.type
_entity.pdbx_description
1 polymer ?
#
loop_
_entity_poly.entity_id
_entity_poly.type
_entity_poly.pdbx_seq_one_letter_code
_entity_poly.pdbx_strand_id
1 'polypeptide(L)'
;MDDANVPSLLSLPFLGYCRAEDPLYIKTREKCLSEENPYYYVGQYLQGIGSPHTPPRYVWPIALAMEGLTTENIDKMKKQIETIVATDGGTGQCHEGIDVDNPNNYTREWFSWSNMTYCQLVFRYLKLSQNK
;
A
#
# COMPACT_ATOMS: atom_id res chain seq x y z
N MET A 1 -7.85 6.27 12.59
CA MET A 1 -8.07 5.39 11.43
C MET A 1 -7.44 6.03 10.19
N ASP A 2 -7.24 5.24 9.15
CA ASP A 2 -6.87 5.70 7.81
C ASP A 2 -7.57 4.82 6.77
N ASP A 3 -7.77 5.36 5.56
CA ASP A 3 -8.35 4.66 4.41
C ASP A 3 -7.28 4.43 3.33
N ALA A 4 -7.46 3.40 2.52
CA ALA A 4 -6.54 3.08 1.43
C ALA A 4 -6.46 4.12 0.30
N ASN A 5 -7.52 4.89 0.05
CA ASN A 5 -7.56 5.87 -1.03
C ASN A 5 -6.64 7.07 -0.75
N VAL A 6 -5.99 7.59 -1.79
CA VAL A 6 -5.26 8.86 -1.73
C VAL A 6 -6.22 10.01 -2.07
N PRO A 7 -6.31 11.09 -1.28
CA PRO A 7 -5.48 11.44 -0.12
C PRO A 7 -5.84 10.69 1.18
N SER A 8 -4.83 10.07 1.80
CA SER A 8 -4.86 9.42 3.12
C SER A 8 -3.82 10.01 4.07
N LEU A 9 -3.91 9.72 5.37
CA LEU A 9 -2.88 10.10 6.34
C LEU A 9 -1.52 9.50 5.98
N LEU A 10 -1.50 8.24 5.51
CA LEU A 10 -0.29 7.58 5.05
C LEU A 10 0.37 8.33 3.87
N SER A 11 -0.43 8.92 2.97
CA SER A 11 0.03 9.59 1.76
C SER A 11 0.54 11.03 1.94
N LEU A 12 0.46 11.61 3.14
CA LEU A 12 0.80 13.03 3.37
C LEU A 12 2.19 13.45 2.85
N PRO A 13 3.27 12.66 3.05
CA PRO A 13 4.57 13.02 2.48
C PRO A 13 4.61 12.91 0.95
N PHE A 14 3.91 11.93 0.39
CA PHE A 14 3.82 11.76 -1.07
C PHE A 14 3.15 12.97 -1.73
N LEU A 15 2.15 13.57 -1.06
CA LEU A 15 1.46 14.78 -1.50
C LEU A 15 2.24 16.08 -1.23
N GLY A 16 3.41 16.00 -0.60
CA GLY A 16 4.23 17.17 -0.25
C GLY A 16 3.69 17.99 0.92
N TYR A 17 2.76 17.46 1.71
CA TYR A 17 2.19 18.16 2.86
C TYR A 17 3.16 18.25 4.04
N CYS A 18 3.86 17.15 4.32
CA CYS A 18 4.87 17.08 5.37
C CYS A 18 6.09 16.27 4.90
N ARG A 19 7.14 16.25 5.70
CA ARG A 19 8.31 15.39 5.47
C ARG A 19 8.04 13.98 5.98
N ALA A 20 8.63 12.97 5.34
CA ALA A 20 8.54 11.59 5.81
C ALA A 20 9.21 11.38 7.19
N GLU A 21 10.12 12.28 7.57
CA GLU A 21 10.80 12.26 8.88
C GLU A 21 10.06 13.08 9.97
N ASP A 22 8.91 13.69 9.65
CA ASP A 22 8.15 14.46 10.64
C ASP A 22 7.74 13.54 11.83
N PRO A 23 8.12 13.88 13.08
CA PRO A 23 7.84 13.02 14.23
C PRO A 23 6.34 12.75 14.47
N LEU A 24 5.46 13.69 14.12
CA LEU A 24 4.02 13.51 14.22
C LEU A 24 3.51 12.60 13.09
N TYR A 25 4.05 12.75 11.88
CA TYR A 25 3.74 11.83 10.78
C TYR A 25 4.18 10.41 11.10
N ILE A 26 5.38 10.20 11.64
CA ILE A 26 5.89 8.86 11.99
C ILE A 26 4.94 8.17 12.99
N LYS A 27 4.55 8.86 14.07
CA LYS A 27 3.57 8.32 15.04
C LYS A 27 2.21 8.04 14.41
N THR A 28 1.78 8.90 13.49
CA THR A 28 0.53 8.71 12.75
C THR A 28 0.61 7.48 11.86
N ARG A 29 1.70 7.33 11.11
CA ARG A 29 2.00 6.20 10.23
C ARG A 29 2.00 4.88 11.00
N GLU A 30 2.66 4.83 12.15
CA GLU A 30 2.68 3.64 13.03
C GLU A 30 1.25 3.21 13.40
N LYS A 31 0.39 4.16 13.78
CA LYS A 31 -1.02 3.87 14.08
C LYS A 31 -1.82 3.42 12.86
N CYS A 32 -1.62 4.06 11.71
CA CYS A 32 -2.31 3.69 10.46
C CYS A 32 -1.97 2.26 10.01
N LEU A 33 -0.73 1.82 10.27
CA LEU A 33 -0.18 0.52 9.90
C LEU A 33 -0.18 -0.48 11.08
N SER A 34 -1.18 -0.38 11.95
CA SER A 34 -1.36 -1.26 13.11
C SER A 34 -2.83 -1.62 13.28
N GLU A 35 -3.12 -2.63 14.10
CA GLU A 35 -4.48 -3.03 14.46
C GLU A 35 -5.28 -1.93 15.20
N GLU A 36 -4.65 -0.83 15.64
CA GLU A 36 -5.38 0.36 16.11
C GLU A 36 -6.18 1.03 14.98
N ASN A 37 -5.79 0.83 13.72
CA ASN A 37 -6.58 1.24 12.58
C ASN A 37 -7.62 0.13 12.27
N PRO A 38 -8.93 0.40 12.37
CA PRO A 38 -9.97 -0.62 12.13
C PRO A 38 -10.00 -1.18 10.69
N TYR A 39 -9.29 -0.53 9.77
CA TYR A 39 -9.12 -0.97 8.38
C TYR A 39 -7.74 -1.58 8.11
N TYR A 40 -6.89 -1.74 9.12
CA TYR A 40 -5.66 -2.51 8.98
C TYR A 40 -5.98 -4.00 9.17
N TYR A 41 -5.74 -4.78 8.13
CA TYR A 41 -6.02 -6.20 8.12
C TYR A 41 -4.73 -7.00 8.00
N VAL A 42 -4.69 -8.13 8.69
CA VAL A 42 -3.59 -9.11 8.67
C VAL A 42 -4.18 -10.46 8.29
N GLY A 43 -3.55 -11.12 7.32
CA GLY A 43 -3.89 -12.49 6.93
C GLY A 43 -2.67 -13.24 6.42
N GLN A 44 -2.94 -14.38 5.79
CA GLN A 44 -1.91 -15.32 5.36
C GLN A 44 -1.00 -14.76 4.25
N TYR A 45 -1.55 -14.01 3.30
CA TYR A 45 -0.83 -13.60 2.08
C TYR A 45 -0.36 -12.15 2.12
N LEU A 46 -1.14 -11.26 2.72
CA LEU A 46 -0.78 -9.85 2.85
C LEU A 46 -1.36 -9.22 4.12
N GLN A 47 -0.81 -8.06 4.45
CA GLN A 47 -1.33 -7.18 5.50
C GLN A 47 -1.24 -5.74 5.01
N GLY A 48 -2.19 -4.90 5.42
CA GLY A 48 -2.23 -3.51 4.99
C GLY A 48 -3.57 -2.85 5.26
N ILE A 49 -3.77 -1.68 4.67
CA ILE A 49 -4.97 -0.87 4.87
C ILE A 49 -5.99 -1.20 3.79
N GLY A 50 -7.22 -1.49 4.22
CA GLY A 50 -8.41 -1.64 3.39
C GLY A 50 -9.27 -0.38 3.34
N SER A 51 -10.56 -0.56 3.12
CA SER A 51 -11.53 0.53 3.08
C SER A 51 -12.91 0.01 3.48
N PRO A 52 -13.77 0.81 4.14
CA PRO A 52 -15.19 0.47 4.28
C PRO A 52 -15.93 0.40 2.92
N HIS A 53 -15.32 0.89 1.83
CA HIS A 53 -15.85 0.77 0.49
C HIS A 53 -15.77 -0.66 -0.09
N THR A 54 -14.85 -1.48 0.43
CA THR A 54 -14.65 -2.88 0.02
C THR A 54 -15.07 -3.84 1.13
N PRO A 55 -15.24 -5.15 0.82
CA PRO A 55 -15.51 -6.13 1.87
C PRO A 55 -14.46 -6.10 2.99
N PRO A 56 -14.83 -6.45 4.24
CA PRO A 56 -13.87 -6.59 5.32
C PRO A 56 -12.76 -7.57 4.94
N ARG A 57 -11.55 -7.36 5.49
CA ARG A 57 -10.35 -8.15 5.21
C ARG A 57 -9.78 -8.00 3.80
N TYR A 58 -10.24 -7.02 3.02
CA TYR A 58 -9.63 -6.71 1.72
C TYR A 58 -8.66 -5.54 1.87
N VAL A 59 -7.40 -5.77 1.49
CA VAL A 59 -6.32 -4.77 1.51
C VAL A 59 -6.10 -4.24 0.11
N TRP A 60 -5.86 -2.93 0.00
CA TRP A 60 -5.72 -2.28 -1.29
C TRP A 60 -4.26 -2.19 -1.72
N PRO A 61 -3.89 -2.59 -2.96
CA PRO A 61 -2.54 -2.39 -3.50
C PRO A 61 -2.07 -0.93 -3.48
N ILE A 62 -2.99 0.04 -3.61
CA ILE A 62 -2.67 1.47 -3.48
C ILE A 62 -2.06 1.79 -2.11
N ALA A 63 -2.61 1.22 -1.01
CA ALA A 63 -2.09 1.45 0.34
C ALA A 63 -0.72 0.79 0.55
N LEU A 64 -0.52 -0.42 0.02
CA LEU A 64 0.78 -1.09 0.01
C LEU A 64 1.83 -0.26 -0.75
N ALA A 65 1.44 0.26 -1.92
CA ALA A 65 2.28 1.11 -2.73
C ALA A 65 2.61 2.44 -2.00
N MET A 66 1.62 3.06 -1.35
CA MET A 66 1.84 4.25 -0.53
C MET A 66 2.77 4.01 0.64
N GLU A 67 2.68 2.85 1.29
CA GLU A 67 3.60 2.50 2.37
C GLU A 67 5.06 2.49 1.88
N GLY A 68 5.31 1.98 0.66
CA GLY A 68 6.62 2.03 0.02
C GLY A 68 7.01 3.43 -0.47
N LEU A 69 6.07 4.19 -1.03
CA LEU A 69 6.34 5.53 -1.59
C LEU A 69 6.68 6.58 -0.53
N THR A 70 6.26 6.35 0.71
CA THR A 70 6.42 7.29 1.84
C THR A 70 7.46 6.83 2.87
N THR A 71 8.39 5.98 2.45
CA THR A 71 9.58 5.60 3.24
C THR A 71 10.86 5.85 2.44
N GLU A 72 12.00 5.89 3.14
CA GLU A 72 13.35 5.86 2.56
C GLU A 72 13.99 4.45 2.66
N ASN A 73 13.29 3.48 3.26
CA ASN A 73 13.77 2.12 3.37
C ASN A 73 13.55 1.35 2.05
N ILE A 74 14.64 1.10 1.32
CA ILE A 74 14.64 0.38 0.03
C ILE A 74 14.13 -1.06 0.17
N ASP A 75 14.46 -1.77 1.25
CA ASP A 75 14.00 -3.14 1.47
C ASP A 75 12.49 -3.17 1.70
N LYS A 76 11.95 -2.14 2.36
CA LYS A 76 10.51 -1.98 2.52
C LYS A 76 9.81 -1.71 1.19
N MET A 77 10.38 -0.87 0.32
CA MET A 77 9.86 -0.66 -1.04
C MET A 77 9.83 -1.97 -1.83
N LYS A 78 10.95 -2.71 -1.85
CA LYS A 78 11.05 -4.00 -2.52
C LYS A 78 10.02 -4.98 -2.00
N LYS A 79 9.87 -5.11 -0.68
CA LYS A 79 8.86 -5.97 -0.05
C LYS A 79 7.44 -5.62 -0.51
N GLN A 80 7.10 -4.33 -0.64
CA GLN A 80 5.76 -3.94 -1.10
C GLN A 80 5.54 -4.26 -2.58
N ILE A 81 6.55 -4.05 -3.43
CA ILE A 81 6.52 -4.47 -4.85
C ILE A 81 6.27 -5.99 -4.94
N GLU A 82 7.06 -6.78 -4.21
CA GLU A 82 6.95 -8.24 -4.21
C GLU A 82 5.61 -8.72 -3.66
N THR A 83 5.08 -8.08 -2.61
CA THR A 83 3.74 -8.39 -2.08
C THR A 83 2.67 -8.17 -3.12
N ILE A 84 2.65 -7.00 -3.78
CA ILE A 84 1.63 -6.67 -4.79
C ILE A 84 1.66 -7.68 -5.95
N VAL A 85 2.84 -8.04 -6.44
CA VAL A 85 3.01 -9.02 -7.52
C VAL A 85 2.57 -10.43 -7.07
N ALA A 86 2.89 -10.83 -5.84
CA ALA A 86 2.54 -12.15 -5.34
C ALA A 86 1.04 -12.35 -5.06
N THR A 87 0.26 -11.26 -5.03
CA THR A 87 -1.16 -11.27 -4.65
C THR A 87 -2.08 -10.78 -5.78
N ASP A 88 -1.64 -10.82 -7.03
CA ASP A 88 -2.37 -10.31 -8.20
C ASP A 88 -3.43 -11.27 -8.77
N GLY A 89 -3.73 -12.37 -8.07
CA GLY A 89 -4.65 -13.41 -8.56
C GLY A 89 -4.23 -14.10 -9.86
N GLY A 90 -2.95 -13.97 -10.26
CA GLY A 90 -2.44 -14.47 -11.53
C GLY A 90 -2.83 -13.62 -12.76
N THR A 91 -3.35 -12.41 -12.55
CA THR A 91 -3.88 -11.54 -13.62
C THR A 91 -2.81 -10.63 -14.24
N GLY A 92 -1.69 -10.41 -13.55
CA GLY A 92 -0.71 -9.38 -13.92
C GLY A 92 -1.23 -7.94 -13.73
N GLN A 93 -2.33 -7.74 -12.99
CA GLN A 93 -2.95 -6.43 -12.71
C GLN A 93 -2.94 -6.13 -11.21
N CYS A 94 -2.99 -4.85 -10.86
CA CYS A 94 -3.27 -4.40 -9.49
C CYS A 94 -4.77 -4.16 -9.33
N HIS A 95 -5.41 -4.95 -8.47
CA HIS A 95 -6.83 -4.84 -8.14
C HIS A 95 -7.11 -3.66 -7.19
N GLU A 96 -8.38 -3.45 -6.84
CA GLU A 96 -8.79 -2.46 -5.84
C GLU A 96 -8.56 -2.96 -4.42
N GLY A 97 -9.22 -4.05 -4.04
CA GLY A 97 -8.99 -4.73 -2.76
C GLY A 97 -8.73 -6.21 -2.99
N ILE A 98 -7.86 -6.80 -2.16
CA ILE A 98 -7.48 -8.21 -2.20
C ILE A 98 -7.71 -8.82 -0.82
N ASP A 99 -8.43 -9.94 -0.75
CA ASP A 99 -8.62 -10.70 0.49
C ASP A 99 -7.27 -11.16 1.04
N VAL A 100 -6.97 -10.80 2.29
CA VAL A 100 -5.71 -11.13 2.96
C VAL A 100 -5.42 -12.62 3.09
N ASP A 101 -6.43 -13.48 3.00
CA ASP A 101 -6.30 -14.95 3.13
C ASP A 101 -6.54 -15.69 1.80
N ASN A 102 -6.94 -15.01 0.72
CA ASN A 102 -7.11 -15.62 -0.59
C ASN A 102 -6.97 -14.60 -1.73
N PRO A 103 -5.78 -14.45 -2.35
CA PRO A 103 -5.56 -13.45 -3.39
C PRO A 103 -6.41 -13.60 -4.67
N ASN A 104 -7.03 -14.76 -4.89
CA ASN A 104 -7.97 -14.94 -6.01
C ASN A 104 -9.33 -14.26 -5.74
N ASN A 105 -9.57 -13.83 -4.51
CA ASN A 105 -10.72 -13.02 -4.12
C ASN A 105 -10.28 -11.55 -4.13
N TYR A 106 -10.68 -10.82 -5.17
CA TYR A 106 -10.35 -9.41 -5.34
C TYR A 106 -11.52 -8.60 -5.89
N THR A 107 -11.46 -7.28 -5.75
CA THR A 107 -12.40 -6.34 -6.38
C THR A 107 -11.75 -5.58 -7.52
N ARG A 108 -12.54 -5.30 -8.58
CA ARG A 108 -12.13 -4.59 -9.80
C ARG A 108 -10.96 -5.25 -10.54
N GLU A 109 -11.33 -6.05 -11.54
CA GLU A 109 -10.40 -6.66 -12.50
C GLU A 109 -9.44 -5.63 -13.12
N TRP A 110 -9.99 -4.50 -13.57
CA TRP A 110 -9.23 -3.44 -14.23
C TRP A 110 -9.32 -2.15 -13.42
N PHE A 111 -8.21 -1.80 -12.77
CA PHE A 111 -8.10 -0.56 -12.01
C PHE A 111 -6.80 0.19 -12.33
N SER A 112 -6.87 1.02 -13.38
CA SER A 112 -5.73 1.78 -13.88
C SER A 112 -5.01 2.61 -12.80
N TRP A 113 -5.75 3.23 -11.88
CA TRP A 113 -5.10 4.00 -10.81
C TRP A 113 -4.25 3.11 -9.88
N SER A 114 -4.73 1.92 -9.51
CA SER A 114 -3.95 0.96 -8.73
C SER A 114 -2.68 0.52 -9.48
N ASN A 115 -2.82 0.17 -10.77
CA ASN A 115 -1.70 -0.15 -11.65
C ASN A 115 -0.64 0.96 -11.70
N MET A 116 -1.08 2.21 -11.90
CA MET A 116 -0.16 3.34 -12.02
C MET A 116 0.50 3.70 -10.69
N THR A 117 -0.16 3.45 -9.56
CA THR A 117 0.43 3.64 -8.22
C THR A 117 1.54 2.62 -7.95
N TYR A 118 1.34 1.36 -8.36
CA TYR A 118 2.40 0.36 -8.36
C TYR A 118 3.59 0.78 -9.23
N CYS A 119 3.35 1.26 -10.45
CA CYS A 119 4.42 1.77 -11.33
C CYS A 119 5.21 2.91 -10.68
N GLN A 120 4.54 3.84 -9.99
CA GLN A 120 5.23 4.91 -9.24
C GLN A 120 6.17 4.35 -8.17
N LEU A 121 5.73 3.33 -7.41
CA LEU A 121 6.59 2.68 -6.42
C LEU A 121 7.80 2.02 -7.08
N VAL A 122 7.61 1.29 -8.18
CA VAL A 122 8.71 0.65 -8.93
C VAL A 122 9.71 1.68 -9.43
N PHE A 123 9.26 2.79 -10.03
CA PHE A 123 10.17 3.85 -10.49
C PHE A 123 10.94 4.51 -9.33
N ARG A 124 10.29 4.74 -8.19
CA ARG A 124 10.98 5.25 -6.99
C ARG A 124 12.04 4.26 -6.50
N TYR A 125 11.71 2.98 -6.42
CA TYR A 125 12.65 1.92 -6.02
C TYR A 125 13.87 1.86 -6.96
N LEU A 126 13.65 1.86 -8.28
CA LEU A 126 14.74 1.85 -9.26
C LEU A 126 15.64 3.08 -9.15
N LYS A 127 15.05 4.27 -8.97
CA LYS A 127 15.81 5.51 -8.79
C LYS A 127 16.71 5.47 -7.55
N LEU A 128 16.27 4.87 -6.45
CA LEU A 128 17.05 4.82 -5.21
C LEU A 128 18.03 3.64 -5.15
N SER A 129 17.70 2.51 -5.78
CA SER A 129 18.56 1.32 -5.80
C SER A 129 19.78 1.46 -6.70
N GLN A 130 19.72 2.28 -7.76
CA GLN A 130 20.87 2.55 -8.64
C GLN A 130 21.93 3.49 -8.03
N ASN A 131 21.62 4.17 -6.92
CA ASN A 131 22.52 5.12 -6.25
C ASN A 131 23.26 4.51 -5.05
N LYS A 132 23.28 3.17 -4.93
CA LYS A 132 24.05 2.40 -3.94
C LYS A 132 25.02 1.48 -4.66
#